data_AF-A0A3N5K7L9-F1
#
_entry.id   AF-A0A3N5K7L9-F1
#
_cell.length_a   1.000
_cell.length_b   1.000
_cell.length_c   1.000
_cell.angle_alpha   90.00
_cell.angle_beta   90.00
_cell.angle_gamma   90.00
#
_symmetry.space_group_name_H-M   'P 1'
#
loop_
_entity.id
_entity.type
_entity.pdbx_description
1 polymer ?
#
loop_
_entity_poly.entity_id
_entity_poly.type
_entity_poly.pdbx_seq_one_letter_code
_entity_poly.pdbx_strand_id
1 'polypeptide(L)'
;MEGNIMVHRMVFLVLILFVRMAFSDLPNIWINEIHYDDAGTDLDEFVEVVAPEAFSELSSITLTFYNGTDGKEYASSTLDAFADGETVSGFKLYYLEKSGIQNGAPDGLSLDYNGSVIQFLSYEGDFIATEGPANGLLSVDIGVSESDATLEGQSLQLQGNGARYNHFSWFGPLTATKGTPNEEQALPVRLSFFQAIGEARDIRLIWRTESEIDLLGFILDRRINGGEWQRRASYLTHSELSGQGSSSSPRQYEFIDDRVEQELIYEYRLSTCDVNGSATSPYLAAASMSKETAAVNHFSLQQNYPNPFNPLTTITFELPQEEFVDLTVFNAFGQFQQLLFQGMMKQGIYKVAWDGSAYPAGIYFFELRSALQVLVRKGLLVK
;
A
#
# COMPACT_ATOMS: atom_id res chain seq x y z
N MET A 1 59.62 32.24 -49.02
CA MET A 1 59.74 30.86 -48.49
C MET A 1 59.58 30.97 -46.99
N GLU A 2 58.96 29.96 -46.35
CA GLU A 2 58.28 29.98 -45.03
C GLU A 2 56.86 30.56 -45.13
N GLY A 3 55.77 29.89 -44.79
CA GLY A 3 55.59 28.57 -44.17
C GLY A 3 54.26 28.60 -43.39
N ASN A 4 53.12 28.58 -44.10
CA ASN A 4 51.79 28.60 -43.46
C ASN A 4 51.43 27.20 -42.97
N ILE A 5 51.59 26.98 -41.67
CA ILE A 5 51.22 25.74 -40.97
C ILE A 5 49.70 25.73 -40.78
N MET A 6 49.03 24.75 -41.39
CA MET A 6 47.65 24.39 -41.07
C MET A 6 47.59 23.84 -39.64
N VAL A 7 46.86 24.52 -38.74
CA VAL A 7 46.47 23.96 -37.45
C VAL A 7 45.13 23.23 -37.63
N HIS A 8 45.19 21.90 -37.71
CA HIS A 8 44.02 21.04 -37.53
C HIS A 8 43.53 21.18 -36.08
N ARG A 9 42.35 21.79 -35.89
CA ARG A 9 41.65 21.76 -34.60
C ARG A 9 40.99 20.40 -34.43
N MET A 10 41.65 19.55 -33.66
CA MET A 10 41.12 18.28 -33.18
C MET A 10 40.03 18.58 -32.14
N VAL A 11 38.78 18.27 -32.45
CA VAL A 11 37.65 18.37 -31.51
C VAL A 11 37.72 17.16 -30.59
N PHE A 12 38.08 17.37 -29.32
CA PHE A 12 37.97 16.36 -28.28
C PHE A 12 36.50 16.22 -27.88
N LEU A 13 35.86 15.14 -28.33
CA LEU A 13 34.55 14.72 -27.83
C LEU A 13 34.76 14.12 -26.43
N VAL A 14 34.53 14.92 -25.39
CA VAL A 14 34.50 14.41 -24.00
C VAL A 14 33.20 13.63 -23.83
N LEU A 15 33.28 12.31 -23.98
CA LEU A 15 32.22 11.38 -23.62
C LEU A 15 32.14 11.35 -22.08
N ILE A 16 31.25 12.15 -21.49
CA ILE A 16 30.93 12.05 -20.06
C ILE A 16 30.15 10.75 -19.87
N LEU A 17 30.87 9.69 -19.49
CA LEU A 17 30.27 8.44 -19.03
C LEU A 17 29.60 8.75 -17.68
N PHE A 18 28.27 8.93 -17.68
CA PHE A 18 27.51 8.88 -16.44
C PHE A 18 27.56 7.44 -15.92
N VAL A 19 28.51 7.15 -15.03
CA VAL A 19 28.36 6.01 -14.12
C VAL A 19 27.17 6.37 -13.23
N ARG A 20 26.01 5.79 -13.53
CA ARG A 20 24.93 5.73 -12.54
C ARG A 20 25.48 4.89 -11.39
N MET A 21 25.91 5.56 -10.32
CA MET A 21 26.00 4.92 -9.02
C MET A 21 24.54 4.55 -8.68
N ALA A 22 24.21 3.27 -8.82
CA ALA A 22 22.97 2.76 -8.25
C ALA A 22 23.14 2.84 -6.74
N PHE A 23 22.52 3.83 -6.10
CA PHE A 23 22.12 3.61 -4.72
C PHE A 23 21.15 2.44 -4.77
N SER A 24 21.50 1.31 -4.16
CA SER A 24 20.49 0.29 -3.90
C SER A 24 19.58 0.88 -2.83
N ASP A 25 18.40 1.33 -3.22
CA ASP A 25 17.35 1.60 -2.25
C ASP A 25 17.08 0.26 -1.54
N LEU A 26 17.44 0.17 -0.26
CA LEU A 26 17.15 -1.00 0.55
C LEU A 26 15.63 -1.24 0.57
N PRO A 27 15.16 -2.49 0.60
CA PRO A 27 13.74 -2.76 0.60
C PRO A 27 13.08 -2.22 1.87
N ASN A 28 11.85 -1.73 1.73
CA ASN A 28 11.07 -1.17 2.83
C ASN A 28 10.47 -2.29 3.71
N ILE A 29 11.33 -2.91 4.51
CA ILE A 29 11.02 -4.05 5.38
C ILE A 29 11.52 -3.69 6.78
N TRP A 30 10.78 -4.06 7.82
CA TRP A 30 11.19 -3.74 9.19
C TRP A 30 10.76 -4.78 10.22
N ILE A 31 11.49 -4.85 11.32
CA ILE A 31 11.14 -5.58 12.54
C ILE A 31 9.97 -4.88 13.22
N ASN A 32 8.90 -5.63 13.51
CA ASN A 32 7.61 -5.10 13.91
C ASN A 32 7.21 -5.41 15.36
N GLU A 33 7.62 -6.57 15.86
CA GLU A 33 7.28 -7.09 17.19
C GLU A 33 8.40 -8.02 17.65
N ILE A 34 8.75 -7.97 18.95
CA ILE A 34 9.78 -8.79 19.58
C ILE A 34 9.26 -9.26 20.93
N HIS A 35 9.42 -10.54 21.22
CA HIS A 35 9.29 -11.11 22.56
C HIS A 35 10.54 -11.94 22.86
N TYR A 36 11.28 -11.57 23.89
CA TYR A 36 12.59 -12.13 24.27
C TYR A 36 12.72 -12.48 25.76
N ASP A 37 11.80 -12.04 26.62
CA ASP A 37 11.88 -12.30 28.06
C ASP A 37 10.48 -12.41 28.71
N ASP A 38 10.26 -13.43 29.54
CA ASP A 38 9.01 -13.65 30.28
C ASP A 38 9.19 -13.99 31.76
N ALA A 39 8.10 -13.95 32.52
CA ALA A 39 8.07 -14.44 33.89
C ALA A 39 8.16 -15.97 33.95
N GLY A 40 9.33 -16.56 33.74
CA GLY A 40 9.47 -18.01 33.86
C GLY A 40 10.66 -18.63 33.14
N THR A 41 10.38 -19.30 32.01
CA THR A 41 11.34 -20.13 31.27
C THR A 41 11.56 -19.63 29.83
N ASP A 42 11.21 -18.37 29.57
CA ASP A 42 11.27 -17.73 28.24
C ASP A 42 10.51 -18.57 27.20
N LEU A 43 9.21 -18.77 27.47
CA LEU A 43 8.32 -19.50 26.57
C LEU A 43 7.78 -18.56 25.50
N ASP A 44 7.49 -19.13 24.33
CA ASP A 44 6.84 -18.44 23.22
C ASP A 44 7.58 -17.23 22.61
N GLU A 45 8.89 -17.09 22.86
CA GLU A 45 9.77 -16.10 22.23
C GLU A 45 9.62 -16.05 20.70
N PHE A 46 9.56 -14.83 20.14
CA PHE A 46 9.41 -14.63 18.71
C PHE A 46 9.90 -13.26 18.23
N VAL A 47 10.10 -13.17 16.91
CA VAL A 47 10.30 -11.90 16.21
C VAL A 47 9.37 -11.84 15.00
N GLU A 48 8.74 -10.70 14.81
CA GLU A 48 7.92 -10.39 13.63
C GLU A 48 8.60 -9.35 12.73
N VAL A 49 8.46 -9.54 11.43
CA VAL A 49 8.95 -8.67 10.37
C VAL A 49 7.79 -8.36 9.42
N VAL A 50 7.68 -7.09 9.03
CA VAL A 50 6.75 -6.63 8.00
C VAL A 50 7.50 -6.39 6.69
N ALA A 51 6.99 -6.93 5.58
CA ALA A 51 7.50 -6.67 4.25
C ALA A 51 6.37 -6.26 3.28
N PRO A 52 6.67 -5.56 2.17
CA PRO A 52 5.66 -5.31 1.13
C PRO A 52 5.14 -6.65 0.59
N GLU A 53 3.82 -6.77 0.39
CA GLU A 53 3.20 -8.00 -0.11
C GLU A 53 3.78 -8.44 -1.46
N ALA A 54 4.19 -7.48 -2.29
CA ALA A 54 4.79 -7.74 -3.60
C ALA A 54 6.26 -8.19 -3.54
N PHE A 55 6.90 -8.16 -2.36
CA PHE A 55 8.29 -8.58 -2.21
C PHE A 55 8.37 -10.11 -2.22
N SER A 56 9.11 -10.66 -3.19
CA SER A 56 9.14 -12.10 -3.47
C SER A 56 10.48 -12.78 -3.17
N GLU A 57 11.57 -12.02 -3.01
CA GLU A 57 12.91 -12.55 -2.76
C GLU A 57 13.16 -12.78 -1.26
N LEU A 58 12.27 -13.49 -0.57
CA LEU A 58 12.33 -13.62 0.91
C LEU A 58 13.66 -14.19 1.43
N SER A 59 14.30 -15.09 0.70
CA SER A 59 15.61 -15.67 1.07
C SER A 59 16.78 -14.69 1.01
N SER A 60 16.57 -13.49 0.45
CA SER A 60 17.56 -12.41 0.45
C SER A 60 17.48 -11.53 1.69
N ILE A 61 16.44 -11.68 2.51
CA ILE A 61 16.27 -10.99 3.79
C ILE A 61 16.71 -11.92 4.91
N THR A 62 17.65 -11.46 5.73
CA THR A 62 18.17 -12.22 6.87
C THR A 62 17.93 -11.46 8.16
N LEU A 63 17.42 -12.18 9.17
CA LEU A 63 17.38 -11.74 10.56
C LEU A 63 18.52 -12.43 11.32
N THR A 64 19.40 -11.65 11.94
CA THR A 64 20.58 -12.15 12.67
C THR A 64 20.52 -11.67 14.12
N PHE A 65 20.74 -12.57 15.06
CA PHE A 65 20.70 -12.31 16.50
C PHE A 65 22.12 -12.15 17.05
N TYR A 66 22.31 -11.20 17.96
CA TYR A 66 23.59 -10.81 18.49
C TYR A 66 23.61 -10.79 20.02
N ASN A 67 24.74 -11.23 20.58
CA ASN A 67 25.08 -11.05 21.97
C ASN A 67 25.72 -9.67 22.15
N GLY A 68 25.16 -8.78 22.96
CA GLY A 68 25.70 -7.43 23.13
C GLY A 68 26.87 -7.34 24.11
N THR A 69 27.21 -8.41 24.85
CA THR A 69 28.42 -8.44 25.68
C THR A 69 29.71 -8.52 24.85
N ASP A 70 29.71 -9.31 23.78
CA ASP A 70 30.88 -9.46 22.89
C ASP A 70 30.64 -9.01 21.43
N GLY A 71 29.41 -8.59 21.12
CA GLY A 71 28.99 -8.09 19.81
C GLY A 71 28.86 -9.17 18.75
N LYS A 72 28.89 -10.46 19.09
CA LYS A 72 28.91 -11.55 18.12
C LYS A 72 27.52 -12.02 17.74
N GLU A 73 27.38 -12.50 16.50
CA GLU A 73 26.17 -13.19 16.09
C GLU A 73 26.14 -14.60 16.71
N TYR A 74 24.96 -15.07 17.10
CA TYR A 74 24.80 -16.43 17.64
C TYR A 74 23.75 -17.27 16.90
N ALA A 75 22.89 -16.63 16.11
CA ALA A 75 21.90 -17.28 15.27
C ALA A 75 21.48 -16.37 14.12
N SER A 76 21.00 -16.96 13.02
CA SER A 76 20.34 -16.21 11.95
C SER A 76 19.29 -17.09 11.24
N SER A 77 18.35 -16.43 10.58
CA SER A 77 17.31 -17.07 9.78
C SER A 77 16.90 -16.16 8.62
N THR A 78 16.68 -16.73 7.45
CA THR A 78 16.17 -16.00 6.30
C THR A 78 14.64 -15.90 6.34
N LEU A 79 14.07 -14.84 5.77
CA LEU A 79 12.63 -14.55 5.88
C LEU A 79 11.74 -15.63 5.23
N ASP A 80 12.26 -16.43 4.29
CA ASP A 80 11.55 -17.58 3.72
C ASP A 80 11.37 -18.76 4.69
N ALA A 81 12.06 -18.76 5.83
CA ALA A 81 11.86 -19.71 6.92
C ALA A 81 10.79 -19.26 7.95
N PHE A 82 10.29 -18.02 7.83
CA PHE A 82 9.29 -17.48 8.75
C PHE A 82 7.90 -18.00 8.39
N ALA A 83 7.02 -18.10 9.38
CA ALA A 83 5.62 -18.40 9.16
C ALA A 83 4.88 -17.16 8.61
N ASP A 84 3.88 -17.41 7.78
CA ASP A 84 3.02 -16.38 7.22
C ASP A 84 2.02 -15.84 8.27
N GLY A 85 1.98 -14.53 8.44
CA GLY A 85 0.92 -13.80 9.12
C GLY A 85 -0.12 -13.21 8.15
N GLU A 86 -0.91 -12.27 8.64
CA GLU A 86 -1.91 -11.54 7.85
C GLU A 86 -1.26 -10.62 6.79
N THR A 87 -2.02 -10.37 5.71
CA THR A 87 -1.71 -9.32 4.74
C THR A 87 -2.63 -8.13 4.99
N VAL A 88 -2.07 -6.95 5.25
CA VAL A 88 -2.82 -5.73 5.54
C VAL A 88 -2.26 -4.56 4.74
N SER A 89 -3.12 -3.91 3.96
CA SER A 89 -2.80 -2.68 3.21
C SER A 89 -1.54 -2.78 2.33
N GLY A 90 -1.34 -3.91 1.64
CA GLY A 90 -0.20 -4.13 0.74
C GLY A 90 1.11 -4.50 1.43
N PHE A 91 1.06 -4.81 2.73
CA PHE A 91 2.15 -5.39 3.51
C PHE A 91 1.74 -6.76 4.03
N LYS A 92 2.73 -7.63 4.23
CA LYS A 92 2.57 -8.95 4.81
C LYS A 92 3.43 -9.07 6.06
N LEU A 93 2.84 -9.66 7.09
CA LEU A 93 3.50 -9.97 8.34
C LEU A 93 4.13 -11.37 8.24
N TYR A 94 5.34 -11.51 8.79
CA TYR A 94 6.10 -12.75 8.87
C TYR A 94 6.63 -12.90 10.28
N TYR A 95 6.45 -14.05 10.91
CA TYR A 95 6.96 -14.27 12.26
C TYR A 95 7.81 -15.53 12.37
N LEU A 96 8.83 -15.46 13.23
CA LEU A 96 9.70 -16.57 13.59
C LEU A 96 9.57 -16.81 15.08
N GLU A 97 8.99 -17.96 15.44
CA GLU A 97 9.11 -18.50 16.79
C GLU A 97 10.52 -19.02 16.99
N LYS A 98 11.19 -18.58 18.05
CA LYS A 98 12.58 -18.95 18.30
C LYS A 98 12.85 -18.98 19.79
N SER A 99 13.15 -20.17 20.30
CA SER A 99 13.69 -20.30 21.66
C SER A 99 15.15 -19.85 21.77
N GLY A 100 15.52 -19.37 22.95
CA GLY A 100 16.84 -18.86 23.30
C GLY A 100 17.17 -17.56 22.60
N ILE A 101 16.23 -16.61 22.55
CA ILE A 101 16.62 -15.21 22.37
C ILE A 101 17.32 -14.79 23.67
N GLN A 102 18.39 -14.01 23.56
CA GLN A 102 19.16 -13.64 24.75
C GLN A 102 18.52 -12.39 25.39
N ASN A 103 18.41 -12.37 26.71
CA ASN A 103 17.81 -11.30 27.51
C ASN A 103 18.86 -10.55 28.36
N GLY A 104 20.10 -10.46 27.87
CA GLY A 104 21.17 -9.71 28.51
C GLY A 104 21.12 -8.22 28.17
N ALA A 105 21.54 -7.37 29.11
CA ALA A 105 21.63 -5.93 28.91
C ALA A 105 23.03 -5.50 28.40
N PRO A 106 23.21 -5.10 27.12
CA PRO A 106 22.25 -5.19 26.01
C PRO A 106 22.44 -6.47 25.17
N ASP A 107 21.41 -6.80 24.40
CA ASP A 107 21.40 -7.80 23.33
C ASP A 107 20.56 -7.25 22.16
N GLY A 108 20.58 -7.89 21.00
CA GLY A 108 19.89 -7.33 19.84
C GLY A 108 19.86 -8.17 18.59
N LEU A 109 19.37 -7.57 17.51
CA LEU A 109 19.16 -8.22 16.23
C LEU A 109 19.31 -7.25 15.06
N SER A 110 19.86 -7.74 13.95
CA SER A 110 19.90 -7.03 12.68
C SER A 110 18.96 -7.65 11.65
N LEU A 111 18.41 -6.80 10.79
CA LEU A 111 17.71 -7.18 9.57
C LEU A 111 18.51 -6.67 8.38
N ASP A 112 18.87 -7.53 7.43
CA ASP A 112 19.65 -7.15 6.25
C ASP A 112 19.07 -7.70 4.93
N TYR A 113 19.40 -7.03 3.83
CA TYR A 113 19.13 -7.47 2.46
C TYR A 113 20.44 -7.78 1.75
N ASN A 114 20.71 -9.06 1.46
CA ASN A 114 21.95 -9.53 0.86
C ASN A 114 23.22 -9.00 1.56
N GLY A 115 23.21 -8.98 2.90
CA GLY A 115 24.30 -8.48 3.74
C GLY A 115 24.33 -6.96 3.92
N SER A 116 23.40 -6.22 3.30
CA SER A 116 23.26 -4.78 3.52
C SER A 116 22.23 -4.50 4.61
N VAL A 117 22.68 -4.00 5.76
CA VAL A 117 21.85 -3.81 6.96
C VAL A 117 20.75 -2.77 6.72
N ILE A 118 19.51 -3.18 6.96
CA ILE A 118 18.29 -2.34 6.98
C ILE A 118 18.07 -1.78 8.39
N GLN A 119 18.18 -2.63 9.40
CA GLN A 119 18.06 -2.27 10.82
C GLN A 119 19.08 -3.02 11.64
N PHE A 120 19.61 -2.37 12.68
CA PHE A 120 20.33 -3.02 13.77
C PHE A 120 19.78 -2.46 15.08
N LEU A 121 18.90 -3.25 15.71
CA LEU A 121 18.17 -2.85 16.91
C LEU A 121 18.71 -3.61 18.11
N SER A 122 18.65 -2.97 19.28
CA SER A 122 18.95 -3.60 20.56
C SER A 122 17.91 -3.23 21.59
N TYR A 123 17.88 -3.97 22.69
CA TYR A 123 17.10 -3.66 23.87
C TYR A 123 18.03 -3.57 25.07
N GLU A 124 17.61 -2.81 26.08
CA GLU A 124 18.36 -2.60 27.33
C GLU A 124 19.74 -1.92 27.15
N GLY A 125 19.89 -1.15 26.08
CA GLY A 125 21.10 -0.38 25.76
C GLY A 125 21.62 -0.66 24.35
N ASP A 126 22.65 0.08 23.95
CA ASP A 126 23.31 -0.05 22.64
C ASP A 126 24.66 -0.76 22.72
N PHE A 127 25.05 -1.45 21.63
CA PHE A 127 26.35 -2.11 21.50
C PHE A 127 26.85 -2.13 20.06
N ILE A 128 28.14 -2.43 19.88
CA ILE A 128 28.76 -2.53 18.56
C ILE A 128 28.89 -4.01 18.19
N ALA A 129 28.36 -4.39 17.02
CA ALA A 129 28.58 -5.73 16.49
C ALA A 129 30.05 -5.92 16.07
N THR A 130 30.62 -7.09 16.35
CA THR A 130 32.03 -7.45 16.08
C THR A 130 32.18 -8.44 14.92
N GLU A 131 31.07 -8.98 14.43
CA GLU A 131 30.97 -9.82 13.24
C GLU A 131 29.56 -9.76 12.63
N GLY A 132 29.25 -10.63 11.66
CA GLY A 132 27.96 -10.67 10.99
C GLY A 132 27.69 -9.49 10.05
N PRO A 133 26.46 -9.39 9.50
CA PRO A 133 26.03 -8.30 8.64
C PRO A 133 26.18 -6.90 9.27
N ALA A 134 26.04 -6.79 10.59
CA ALA A 134 26.14 -5.53 11.33
C ALA A 134 27.55 -5.20 11.83
N ASN A 135 28.58 -5.96 11.42
CA ASN A 135 29.95 -5.78 11.90
C ASN A 135 30.42 -4.31 11.83
N GLY A 136 30.81 -3.77 12.98
CA GLY A 136 31.28 -2.40 13.16
C GLY A 136 30.20 -1.34 13.24
N LEU A 137 28.91 -1.69 13.16
CA LEU A 137 27.79 -0.79 13.37
C LEU A 137 27.42 -0.74 14.86
N LEU A 138 26.99 0.44 15.31
CA LEU A 138 26.36 0.64 16.62
C LEU A 138 24.87 0.34 16.49
N SER A 139 24.30 -0.48 17.38
CA SER A 139 22.86 -0.74 17.42
C SER A 139 22.08 0.50 17.85
N VAL A 140 20.77 0.49 17.56
CA VAL A 140 19.82 1.47 18.06
C VAL A 140 18.98 0.82 19.14
N ASP A 141 19.12 1.30 20.38
CA ASP A 141 18.25 0.89 21.49
C ASP A 141 16.80 1.27 21.19
N ILE A 142 15.89 0.30 21.27
CA ILE A 142 14.46 0.49 21.03
C ILE A 142 13.76 1.27 22.15
N GLY A 143 14.40 1.38 23.33
CA GLY A 143 13.95 2.24 24.44
C GLY A 143 12.79 1.69 25.25
N VAL A 144 12.37 0.45 24.99
CA VAL A 144 11.46 -0.36 25.80
C VAL A 144 12.09 -1.73 26.03
N SER A 145 11.72 -2.40 27.11
CA SER A 145 12.30 -3.69 27.50
C SER A 145 11.27 -4.60 28.15
N GLU A 146 11.54 -5.89 28.10
CA GLU A 146 10.90 -6.90 28.92
C GLU A 146 11.74 -7.14 30.19
N SER A 147 11.20 -7.93 31.13
CA SER A 147 11.89 -8.31 32.36
C SER A 147 11.29 -9.62 32.88
N ASP A 148 11.87 -10.21 33.92
CA ASP A 148 11.32 -11.33 34.70
C ASP A 148 9.87 -11.10 35.24
N ALA A 149 9.32 -9.89 35.12
CA ALA A 149 7.95 -9.54 35.50
C ALA A 149 6.98 -9.42 34.30
N THR A 150 7.46 -9.52 33.06
CA THR A 150 6.65 -9.53 31.85
C THR A 150 5.74 -10.75 31.85
N LEU A 151 4.44 -10.57 31.59
CA LEU A 151 3.50 -11.69 31.60
C LEU A 151 3.62 -12.51 30.31
N GLU A 152 3.44 -13.82 30.42
CA GLU A 152 3.32 -14.72 29.27
C GLU A 152 2.27 -14.20 28.27
N GLY A 153 2.64 -14.17 26.99
CA GLY A 153 1.82 -13.63 25.92
C GLY A 153 1.85 -12.09 25.81
N GLN A 154 2.82 -11.43 26.44
CA GLN A 154 3.15 -10.04 26.14
C GLN A 154 4.37 -9.93 25.21
N SER A 155 4.52 -8.78 24.57
CA SER A 155 5.60 -8.48 23.65
C SER A 155 5.91 -6.98 23.63
N LEU A 156 7.06 -6.63 23.06
CA LEU A 156 7.37 -5.29 22.59
C LEU A 156 6.91 -5.16 21.15
N GLN A 157 6.17 -4.11 20.83
CA GLN A 157 5.53 -3.98 19.52
C GLN A 157 5.55 -2.53 19.03
N LEU A 158 5.67 -2.36 17.71
CA LEU A 158 5.54 -1.05 17.07
C LEU A 158 4.08 -0.60 17.06
N GLN A 159 3.81 0.59 17.59
CA GLN A 159 2.53 1.28 17.43
C GLN A 159 2.69 2.58 16.65
N GLY A 160 1.59 3.10 16.13
CA GLY A 160 1.56 4.33 15.34
C GLY A 160 1.01 4.12 13.94
N ASN A 161 1.13 5.15 13.11
CA ASN A 161 0.49 5.17 11.79
C ASN A 161 1.56 5.41 10.74
N GLY A 162 1.74 4.48 9.80
CA GLY A 162 2.82 4.61 8.82
C GLY A 162 2.93 3.51 7.79
N ALA A 163 4.01 3.57 7.02
CA ALA A 163 4.36 2.57 6.00
C ALA A 163 5.84 2.22 6.02
N ARG A 164 6.59 2.75 6.99
CA ARG A 164 8.03 2.61 7.14
C ARG A 164 8.34 2.59 8.63
N TYR A 165 9.43 1.91 8.99
CA TYR A 165 9.87 1.77 10.37
C TYR A 165 9.81 3.07 11.20
N ASN A 166 10.37 4.17 10.67
CA ASN A 166 10.49 5.45 11.39
C ASN A 166 9.18 6.22 11.58
N HIS A 167 8.04 5.69 11.11
CA HIS A 167 6.71 6.25 11.38
C HIS A 167 6.09 5.67 12.66
N PHE A 168 6.70 4.62 13.19
CA PHE A 168 6.24 3.92 14.38
C PHE A 168 7.17 4.21 15.56
N SER A 169 6.70 3.88 16.75
CA SER A 169 7.50 3.88 17.97
C SER A 169 7.27 2.58 18.71
N TRP A 170 8.30 2.12 19.41
CA TRP A 170 8.20 0.92 20.22
C TRP A 170 7.40 1.20 21.50
N PHE A 171 6.46 0.30 21.79
CA PHE A 171 5.70 0.26 23.03
C PHE A 171 5.75 -1.16 23.57
N GLY A 172 5.50 -1.32 24.87
CA GLY A 172 5.47 -2.63 25.50
C GLY A 172 6.02 -2.63 26.91
N PRO A 173 5.85 -3.75 27.63
CA PRO A 173 5.18 -4.97 27.17
C PRO A 173 3.65 -4.82 27.04
N LEU A 174 3.06 -5.32 25.94
CA LEU A 174 1.63 -5.30 25.62
C LEU A 174 1.18 -6.70 25.16
N THR A 175 -0.12 -6.98 25.06
CA THR A 175 -0.59 -8.28 24.56
C THR A 175 -0.04 -8.55 23.16
N ALA A 176 0.62 -9.70 22.99
CA ALA A 176 1.27 -10.08 21.76
C ALA A 176 0.26 -10.27 20.62
N THR A 177 0.61 -9.79 19.44
CA THR A 177 -0.21 -9.79 18.23
C THR A 177 0.36 -10.65 17.11
N LYS A 178 1.42 -11.42 17.38
CA LYS A 178 2.09 -12.36 16.47
C LYS A 178 1.24 -12.84 15.29
N GLY A 179 1.60 -12.42 14.08
CA GLY A 179 0.95 -12.79 12.84
C GLY A 179 -0.27 -11.95 12.48
N THR A 180 -0.63 -10.96 13.29
CA THR A 180 -1.72 -9.99 13.07
C THR A 180 -1.21 -8.57 13.36
N PRO A 181 -1.83 -7.49 12.82
CA PRO A 181 -1.36 -6.14 13.08
C PRO A 181 -1.33 -5.80 14.57
N ASN A 182 -0.26 -5.11 14.99
CA ASN A 182 -0.10 -4.63 16.36
C ASN A 182 -1.25 -3.71 16.80
N GLU A 183 -1.50 -3.64 18.11
CA GLU A 183 -2.49 -2.72 18.66
C GLU A 183 -2.11 -1.27 18.32
N GLU A 184 -3.10 -0.47 17.91
CA GLU A 184 -2.88 0.92 17.48
C GLU A 184 -1.87 1.11 16.33
N GLN A 185 -1.62 0.07 15.54
CA GLN A 185 -0.81 0.14 14.34
C GLN A 185 -1.65 0.19 13.05
N ALA A 186 -1.46 1.22 12.23
CA ALA A 186 -2.12 1.34 10.93
C ALA A 186 -1.10 1.44 9.77
N LEU A 187 -1.28 0.58 8.76
CA LEU A 187 -0.52 0.53 7.51
C LEU A 187 -1.23 1.35 6.39
N PRO A 188 -0.57 1.81 5.30
CA PRO A 188 -0.82 3.11 4.62
C PRO A 188 -2.17 3.32 3.92
N VAL A 189 -2.30 4.52 3.31
CA VAL A 189 -3.43 5.06 2.56
C VAL A 189 -4.24 3.96 1.87
N ARG A 190 -5.40 3.64 2.44
CA ARG A 190 -6.31 2.64 1.89
C ARG A 190 -7.34 3.33 1.02
N LEU A 191 -7.43 3.01 -0.27
CA LEU A 191 -8.58 3.42 -1.09
C LEU A 191 -9.70 2.40 -0.99
N SER A 192 -10.94 2.87 -0.83
CA SER A 192 -12.13 2.03 -0.98
C SER A 192 -12.50 1.84 -2.46
N PHE A 193 -12.34 2.88 -3.27
CA PHE A 193 -12.56 2.85 -4.72
C PHE A 193 -11.82 3.99 -5.46
N PHE A 194 -11.63 3.79 -6.76
CA PHE A 194 -11.32 4.83 -7.74
C PHE A 194 -12.16 4.56 -9.00
N GLN A 195 -12.97 5.54 -9.42
CA GLN A 195 -13.90 5.41 -10.53
C GLN A 195 -13.73 6.56 -11.52
N ALA A 196 -13.92 6.25 -12.79
CA ALA A 196 -14.04 7.21 -13.86
C ALA A 196 -15.45 7.13 -14.42
N ILE A 197 -16.15 8.26 -14.42
CA ILE A 197 -17.55 8.37 -14.83
C ILE A 197 -17.60 9.34 -16.00
N GLY A 198 -17.96 8.85 -17.18
CA GLY A 198 -18.17 9.72 -18.33
C GLY A 198 -19.49 10.47 -18.22
N GLU A 199 -19.43 11.79 -18.23
CA GLU A 199 -20.60 12.66 -18.43
C GLU A 199 -20.69 13.08 -19.91
N ALA A 200 -21.65 13.94 -20.24
CA ALA A 200 -21.89 14.36 -21.62
C ALA A 200 -20.77 15.25 -22.20
N ARG A 201 -19.96 15.88 -21.34
CA ARG A 201 -18.94 16.87 -21.73
C ARG A 201 -17.57 16.66 -21.09
N ASP A 202 -17.49 15.84 -20.05
CA ASP A 202 -16.29 15.61 -19.26
C ASP A 202 -16.25 14.17 -18.74
N ILE A 203 -15.12 13.79 -18.14
CA ILE A 203 -15.02 12.59 -17.32
C ILE A 203 -14.77 13.03 -15.88
N ARG A 204 -15.70 12.67 -14.99
CA ARG A 204 -15.56 12.86 -13.56
C ARG A 204 -14.83 11.67 -12.95
N LEU A 205 -13.70 11.94 -12.33
CA LEU A 205 -12.94 10.98 -11.54
C LEU A 205 -13.30 11.16 -10.08
N ILE A 206 -13.63 10.07 -9.40
CA ILE A 206 -13.99 10.07 -7.99
C ILE A 206 -13.26 8.93 -7.29
N TRP A 207 -12.63 9.23 -6.17
CA TRP A 207 -12.01 8.22 -5.32
C TRP A 207 -12.27 8.52 -3.86
N ARG A 208 -12.17 7.47 -3.05
CA ARG A 208 -12.31 7.57 -1.62
C ARG A 208 -11.19 6.82 -0.93
N THR A 209 -10.54 7.50 0.00
CA THR A 209 -9.61 6.95 0.97
C THR A 209 -10.39 6.57 2.23
N GLU A 210 -10.07 5.45 2.84
CA GLU A 210 -10.53 5.05 4.17
C GLU A 210 -9.54 5.50 5.24
N SER A 211 -8.26 5.62 4.87
CA SER A 211 -7.20 6.23 5.66
C SER A 211 -6.25 7.00 4.74
N GLU A 212 -5.60 8.02 5.29
CA GLU A 212 -4.51 8.76 4.68
C GLU A 212 -3.39 8.90 5.71
N ILE A 213 -2.14 8.72 5.29
CA ILE A 213 -0.99 8.96 6.16
C ILE A 213 0.07 9.62 5.30
N ASP A 214 0.55 10.78 5.74
CA ASP A 214 1.55 11.61 5.07
C ASP A 214 1.29 11.79 3.57
N LEU A 215 0.00 11.85 3.21
CA LEU A 215 -0.42 11.98 1.82
C LEU A 215 -0.28 13.45 1.41
N LEU A 216 0.73 13.76 0.60
CA LEU A 216 0.82 15.07 -0.07
C LEU A 216 -0.31 15.23 -1.09
N GLY A 217 -0.66 14.14 -1.75
CA GLY A 217 -1.78 14.10 -2.66
C GLY A 217 -1.61 13.06 -3.74
N PHE A 218 -2.28 13.32 -4.85
CA PHE A 218 -2.43 12.34 -5.90
C PHE A 218 -1.75 12.78 -7.19
N ILE A 219 -1.30 11.80 -7.93
CA ILE A 219 -0.80 11.92 -9.29
C ILE A 219 -1.81 11.21 -10.19
N LEU A 220 -2.30 11.96 -11.18
CA LEU A 220 -3.23 11.44 -12.18
C LEU A 220 -2.53 11.38 -13.53
N ASP A 221 -2.34 10.18 -14.03
CA ASP A 221 -1.93 9.94 -15.41
C ASP A 221 -3.11 9.40 -16.22
N ARG A 222 -3.08 9.65 -17.53
CA ARG A 222 -4.13 9.30 -18.48
C ARG A 222 -3.51 8.75 -19.76
N ARG A 223 -4.13 7.75 -20.35
CA ARG A 223 -3.87 7.32 -21.73
C ARG A 223 -5.19 7.20 -22.51
N ILE A 224 -5.07 7.21 -23.83
CA ILE A 224 -6.21 7.18 -24.75
C ILE A 224 -6.09 5.93 -25.61
N ASN A 225 -7.15 5.13 -25.70
CA ASN A 225 -7.25 3.92 -26.52
C ASN A 225 -6.02 2.98 -26.39
N GLY A 226 -5.56 2.75 -25.15
CA GLY A 226 -4.41 1.89 -24.86
C GLY A 226 -3.03 2.46 -25.25
N GLY A 227 -2.93 3.76 -25.55
CA GLY A 227 -1.66 4.43 -25.86
C GLY A 227 -0.74 4.62 -24.64
N GLU A 228 0.19 5.57 -24.75
CA GLU A 228 1.15 5.86 -23.69
C GLU A 228 0.53 6.65 -22.53
N TRP A 229 0.97 6.35 -21.31
CA TRP A 229 0.58 7.10 -20.10
C TRP A 229 1.20 8.50 -20.13
N GLN A 230 0.36 9.51 -19.93
CA GLN A 230 0.77 10.90 -19.84
C GLN A 230 0.22 11.54 -18.56
N ARG A 231 1.02 12.39 -17.90
CA ARG A 231 0.57 13.14 -16.73
C ARG A 231 -0.59 14.03 -17.11
N ARG A 232 -1.75 13.81 -16.49
CA ARG A 232 -2.93 14.66 -16.67
C ARG A 232 -2.97 15.78 -15.63
N ALA A 233 -2.71 15.44 -14.38
CA ALA A 233 -2.75 16.36 -13.25
C ALA A 233 -1.97 15.79 -12.06
N SER A 234 -1.65 16.64 -11.09
CA SER A 234 -1.08 16.24 -9.80
C SER A 234 -1.41 17.26 -8.72
N TYR A 235 -1.21 16.89 -7.46
CA TYR A 235 -1.33 17.79 -6.30
C TYR A 235 -0.51 19.09 -6.41
N LEU A 236 0.56 19.09 -7.21
CA LEU A 236 1.38 20.28 -7.50
C LEU A 236 0.75 21.26 -8.49
N THR A 237 -0.15 20.76 -9.35
CA THR A 237 -0.75 21.53 -10.45
C THR A 237 -2.23 21.83 -10.21
N HIS A 238 -2.88 21.05 -9.35
CA HIS A 238 -4.32 21.06 -9.10
C HIS A 238 -4.55 20.82 -7.61
N SER A 239 -5.11 21.80 -6.92
CA SER A 239 -5.29 21.78 -5.46
C SER A 239 -6.31 20.73 -4.99
N GLU A 240 -7.24 20.34 -5.86
CA GLU A 240 -8.20 19.26 -5.61
C GLU A 240 -7.55 17.87 -5.50
N LEU A 241 -6.31 17.73 -6.00
CA LEU A 241 -5.51 16.53 -5.85
C LEU A 241 -4.62 16.57 -4.59
N SER A 242 -4.68 17.62 -3.78
CA SER A 242 -3.92 17.69 -2.53
C SER A 242 -4.52 16.74 -1.48
N GLY A 243 -3.68 15.89 -0.90
CA GLY A 243 -4.03 15.06 0.24
C GLY A 243 -4.22 15.93 1.49
N GLN A 244 -4.82 15.37 2.53
CA GLN A 244 -5.00 16.09 3.80
C GLN A 244 -3.89 15.79 4.81
N GLY A 245 -2.79 15.16 4.38
CA GLY A 245 -1.74 14.65 5.25
C GLY A 245 -2.17 13.32 5.87
N SER A 246 -2.31 13.29 7.19
CA SER A 246 -2.64 12.09 7.96
C SER A 246 -4.07 12.17 8.52
N SER A 247 -4.92 11.21 8.15
CA SER A 247 -6.33 11.11 8.54
C SER A 247 -6.75 9.64 8.64
N SER A 248 -7.33 9.24 9.78
CA SER A 248 -8.01 7.94 9.93
C SER A 248 -9.49 7.98 9.55
N SER A 249 -10.02 9.18 9.22
CA SER A 249 -11.38 9.33 8.71
C SER A 249 -11.40 9.24 7.19
N PRO A 250 -12.38 8.54 6.60
CA PRO A 250 -12.49 8.45 5.16
C PRO A 250 -12.65 9.82 4.50
N ARG A 251 -12.03 10.00 3.33
CA ARG A 251 -12.14 11.22 2.52
C ARG A 251 -12.52 10.86 1.10
N GLN A 252 -13.34 11.70 0.50
CA GLN A 252 -13.71 11.60 -0.90
C GLN A 252 -13.13 12.78 -1.66
N TYR A 253 -12.59 12.48 -2.82
CA TYR A 253 -11.96 13.43 -3.73
C TYR A 253 -12.60 13.33 -5.11
N GLU A 254 -12.51 14.43 -5.85
CA GLU A 254 -13.04 14.55 -7.19
C GLU A 254 -12.06 15.31 -8.09
N PHE A 255 -11.94 14.88 -9.35
CA PHE A 255 -11.26 15.60 -10.41
C PHE A 255 -12.10 15.54 -11.69
N ILE A 256 -12.24 16.66 -12.40
CA ILE A 256 -12.98 16.73 -13.66
C ILE A 256 -12.00 16.86 -14.81
N ASP A 257 -11.98 15.85 -15.69
CA ASP A 257 -11.25 15.92 -16.95
C ASP A 257 -12.16 16.43 -18.08
N ASP A 258 -12.07 17.73 -18.35
CA ASP A 258 -12.83 18.44 -19.38
C ASP A 258 -12.18 18.40 -20.78
N ARG A 259 -10.99 17.79 -20.90
CA ARG A 259 -10.24 17.66 -22.17
C ARG A 259 -10.43 16.28 -22.77
N VAL A 260 -11.70 15.97 -23.04
CA VAL A 260 -12.16 14.69 -23.57
C VAL A 260 -12.97 14.89 -24.85
N GLU A 261 -12.93 13.87 -25.69
CA GLU A 261 -13.59 13.80 -27.00
C GLU A 261 -14.48 12.57 -27.07
N GLN A 262 -15.57 12.67 -27.84
CA GLN A 262 -16.51 11.56 -28.03
C GLN A 262 -15.84 10.35 -28.69
N GLU A 263 -16.37 9.16 -28.42
CA GLU A 263 -15.94 7.88 -29.01
C GLU A 263 -14.54 7.40 -28.61
N LEU A 264 -13.77 8.19 -27.84
CA LEU A 264 -12.50 7.76 -27.27
C LEU A 264 -12.70 7.09 -25.90
N ILE A 265 -11.86 6.08 -25.62
CA ILE A 265 -11.74 5.45 -24.31
C ILE A 265 -10.55 6.06 -23.60
N TYR A 266 -10.81 6.60 -22.42
CA TYR A 266 -9.82 7.16 -21.54
C TYR A 266 -9.57 6.19 -20.40
N GLU A 267 -8.30 5.88 -20.18
CA GLU A 267 -7.86 5.10 -19.03
C GLU A 267 -7.04 6.00 -18.13
N TYR A 268 -7.32 5.92 -16.84
CA TYR A 268 -6.75 6.75 -15.81
C TYR A 268 -6.00 5.90 -14.80
N ARG A 269 -4.92 6.48 -14.32
CA ARG A 269 -4.03 5.91 -13.33
C ARG A 269 -3.89 6.90 -12.18
N LEU A 270 -4.38 6.50 -11.01
CA LEU A 270 -4.25 7.28 -9.79
C LEU A 270 -3.14 6.68 -8.93
N SER A 271 -2.08 7.44 -8.71
CA SER A 271 -1.02 7.11 -7.77
C SER A 271 -1.10 8.07 -6.58
N THR A 272 -0.89 7.55 -5.37
CA THR A 272 -0.67 8.41 -4.20
C THR A 272 0.77 8.95 -4.23
N CYS A 273 1.01 10.08 -3.58
CA CYS A 273 2.32 10.64 -3.37
C CYS A 273 2.46 11.01 -1.90
N ASP A 274 3.42 10.39 -1.23
CA ASP A 274 3.75 10.70 0.16
C ASP A 274 4.62 11.97 0.27
N VAL A 275 4.85 12.47 1.50
CA VAL A 275 5.73 13.61 1.82
C VAL A 275 7.15 13.51 1.27
N ASN A 276 7.60 12.29 0.93
CA ASN A 276 8.94 12.02 0.42
C ASN A 276 8.97 11.85 -1.11
N GLY A 277 7.83 12.01 -1.80
CA GLY A 277 7.73 11.88 -3.25
C GLY A 277 7.60 10.43 -3.74
N SER A 278 7.46 9.46 -2.84
CA SER A 278 7.26 8.05 -3.20
C SER A 278 5.83 7.86 -3.71
N ALA A 279 5.69 7.12 -4.81
CA ALA A 279 4.40 6.79 -5.40
C ALA A 279 4.05 5.32 -5.18
N THR A 280 2.83 5.03 -4.73
CA THR A 280 2.33 3.66 -4.58
C THR A 280 1.94 3.05 -5.92
N SER A 281 1.72 1.73 -5.90
CA SER A 281 1.03 1.00 -6.97
C SER A 281 -0.25 1.74 -7.38
N PRO A 282 -0.48 1.93 -8.68
CA PRO A 282 -1.56 2.76 -9.15
C PRO A 282 -2.92 2.06 -9.12
N TYR A 283 -3.97 2.83 -8.83
CA TYR A 283 -5.35 2.43 -9.07
C TYR A 283 -5.74 2.77 -10.50
N LEU A 284 -6.42 1.85 -11.18
CA LEU A 284 -6.84 2.03 -12.58
C LEU A 284 -8.34 2.22 -12.66
N ALA A 285 -8.76 3.15 -13.52
CA ALA A 285 -10.16 3.34 -13.91
C ALA A 285 -10.24 3.65 -15.40
N ALA A 286 -11.34 3.31 -16.04
CA ALA A 286 -11.55 3.59 -17.45
C ALA A 286 -12.96 4.13 -17.70
N ALA A 287 -13.07 5.10 -18.59
CA ALA A 287 -14.35 5.69 -18.97
C ALA A 287 -14.31 6.16 -20.43
N SER A 288 -15.50 6.33 -20.99
CA SER A 288 -15.72 7.07 -22.23
C SER A 288 -16.84 8.06 -21.97
N MET A 289 -16.87 9.18 -22.68
CA MET A 289 -17.95 10.16 -22.54
C MET A 289 -19.31 9.48 -22.73
N SER A 290 -20.26 9.80 -21.86
CA SER A 290 -21.64 9.38 -22.07
C SER A 290 -22.18 10.07 -23.32
N LYS A 291 -22.92 9.34 -24.15
CA LYS A 291 -23.73 9.99 -25.18
C LYS A 291 -24.83 10.79 -24.48
N GLU A 292 -25.14 12.00 -24.94
CA GLU A 292 -26.36 12.70 -24.51
C GLU A 292 -27.54 11.76 -24.74
N THR A 293 -28.09 11.22 -23.65
CA THR A 293 -29.23 10.31 -23.70
C THR A 293 -30.52 11.10 -23.65
N ALA A 294 -31.55 10.59 -24.33
CA ALA A 294 -32.91 11.05 -24.10
C ALA A 294 -33.27 10.90 -22.62
N ALA A 295 -34.19 11.73 -22.11
CA ALA A 295 -34.60 11.73 -20.71
C ALA A 295 -34.84 10.31 -20.19
N VAL A 296 -33.97 9.88 -19.26
CA VAL A 296 -34.09 8.63 -18.53
C VAL A 296 -35.20 8.84 -17.50
N ASN A 297 -36.21 7.97 -17.49
CA ASN A 297 -37.39 8.14 -16.64
C ASN A 297 -37.51 7.05 -15.55
N HIS A 298 -36.48 6.22 -15.40
CA HIS A 298 -36.49 5.10 -14.47
C HIS A 298 -35.22 5.10 -13.63
N PHE A 299 -35.40 4.87 -12.33
CA PHE A 299 -34.32 4.42 -11.46
C PHE A 299 -34.17 2.91 -11.65
N SER A 300 -33.05 2.47 -12.21
CA SER A 300 -32.88 1.06 -12.55
C SER A 300 -31.45 0.58 -12.33
N LEU A 301 -31.31 -0.69 -11.92
CA LEU A 301 -30.04 -1.40 -11.84
C LEU A 301 -30.09 -2.57 -12.83
N GLN A 302 -29.23 -2.55 -13.83
CA GLN A 302 -29.15 -3.58 -14.86
C GLN A 302 -28.34 -4.79 -14.35
N GLN A 303 -28.52 -5.93 -14.99
CA GLN A 303 -27.68 -7.09 -14.73
C GLN A 303 -26.22 -6.75 -15.05
N ASN A 304 -25.29 -7.06 -14.14
CA ASN A 304 -23.87 -6.85 -14.39
C ASN A 304 -23.42 -7.64 -15.62
N TYR A 305 -22.49 -7.09 -16.40
CA TYR A 305 -21.95 -7.75 -17.58
C TYR A 305 -20.41 -7.65 -17.62
N PRO A 306 -19.70 -8.78 -17.84
CA PRO A 306 -20.23 -10.14 -17.98
C PRO A 306 -20.86 -10.68 -16.68
N ASN A 307 -21.72 -11.70 -16.79
CA ASN A 307 -22.18 -12.54 -15.67
C ASN A 307 -22.50 -13.95 -16.20
N PRO A 308 -21.80 -15.03 -15.77
CA PRO A 308 -20.68 -15.03 -14.81
C PRO A 308 -19.47 -14.21 -15.30
N PHE A 309 -18.60 -13.78 -14.38
CA PHE A 309 -17.46 -12.91 -14.69
C PHE A 309 -16.16 -13.39 -14.04
N ASN A 310 -15.01 -13.01 -14.62
CA ASN A 310 -13.67 -13.36 -14.13
C ASN A 310 -12.63 -12.28 -14.51
N PRO A 311 -11.97 -11.64 -13.53
CA PRO A 311 -12.56 -11.17 -12.28
C PRO A 311 -13.33 -9.85 -12.47
N LEU A 312 -13.34 -9.30 -13.69
CA LEU A 312 -13.88 -7.98 -14.01
C LEU A 312 -15.34 -8.04 -14.48
N THR A 313 -16.18 -7.15 -13.94
CA THR A 313 -17.56 -6.93 -14.43
C THR A 313 -17.92 -5.45 -14.39
N THR A 314 -18.93 -5.06 -15.18
CA THR A 314 -19.48 -3.71 -15.20
C THR A 314 -20.90 -3.71 -14.68
N ILE A 315 -21.18 -2.84 -13.70
CA ILE A 315 -22.49 -2.58 -13.16
C ILE A 315 -23.06 -1.36 -13.87
N THR A 316 -24.21 -1.53 -14.54
CA THR A 316 -24.88 -0.43 -15.24
C THR A 316 -26.15 -0.04 -14.49
N PHE A 317 -26.36 1.25 -14.27
CA PHE A 317 -27.59 1.76 -13.65
C PHE A 317 -28.02 3.09 -14.26
N GLU A 318 -29.27 3.44 -14.03
CA GLU A 318 -29.95 4.59 -14.61
C GLU A 318 -30.57 5.44 -13.51
N LEU A 319 -30.38 6.75 -13.60
CA LEU A 319 -30.96 7.72 -12.67
C LEU A 319 -31.91 8.66 -13.43
N PRO A 320 -33.17 8.81 -12.97
CA PRO A 320 -34.15 9.65 -13.65
C PRO A 320 -34.00 11.14 -13.35
N GLN A 321 -33.30 11.48 -12.28
CA GLN A 321 -33.03 12.85 -11.85
C GLN A 321 -31.73 12.88 -11.05
N GLU A 322 -31.30 14.09 -10.68
CA GLU A 322 -30.15 14.24 -9.77
C GLU A 322 -30.50 13.73 -8.37
N GLU A 323 -29.72 12.76 -7.86
CA GLU A 323 -29.91 12.19 -6.53
C GLU A 323 -28.60 11.64 -5.95
N PHE A 324 -28.57 11.48 -4.63
CA PHE A 324 -27.48 10.81 -3.92
C PHE A 324 -27.66 9.30 -4.02
N VAL A 325 -26.62 8.59 -4.47
CA VAL A 325 -26.65 7.13 -4.61
C VAL A 325 -25.43 6.45 -4.03
N ASP A 326 -25.67 5.25 -3.50
CA ASP A 326 -24.65 4.33 -3.03
C ASP A 326 -24.73 3.04 -3.84
N LEU A 327 -23.60 2.60 -4.39
CA LEU A 327 -23.45 1.30 -5.04
C LEU A 327 -22.51 0.42 -4.23
N THR A 328 -23.05 -0.65 -3.65
CA THR A 328 -22.33 -1.50 -2.68
C THR A 328 -22.36 -2.97 -3.11
N VAL A 329 -21.29 -3.70 -2.81
CA VAL A 329 -21.16 -5.15 -3.00
C VAL A 329 -21.32 -5.87 -1.67
N PHE A 330 -22.17 -6.89 -1.65
CA PHE A 330 -22.35 -7.81 -0.54
C PHE A 330 -22.07 -9.25 -0.99
N ASN A 331 -21.61 -10.10 -0.06
CA ASN A 331 -21.45 -11.54 -0.34
C ASN A 331 -22.78 -12.31 -0.13
N ALA A 332 -22.75 -13.63 -0.34
CA ALA A 332 -23.92 -14.50 -0.20
C ALA A 332 -24.57 -14.50 1.20
N PHE A 333 -23.81 -14.10 2.24
CA PHE A 333 -24.29 -13.98 3.62
C PHE A 333 -24.83 -12.59 3.95
N GLY A 334 -24.86 -11.67 2.98
CA GLY A 334 -25.27 -10.28 3.19
C GLY A 334 -24.22 -9.43 3.91
N GLN A 335 -22.98 -9.92 4.03
CA GLN A 335 -21.89 -9.14 4.61
C GLN A 335 -21.37 -8.14 3.59
N PHE A 336 -21.18 -6.90 4.02
CA PHE A 336 -20.53 -5.86 3.23
C PHE A 336 -19.16 -6.32 2.76
N GLN A 337 -18.85 -6.10 1.48
CA GLN A 337 -17.54 -6.40 0.90
C GLN A 337 -16.86 -5.11 0.45
N GLN A 338 -17.56 -4.29 -0.33
CA GLN A 338 -16.97 -3.09 -0.92
C GLN A 338 -18.01 -2.03 -1.27
N LEU A 339 -17.66 -0.77 -1.07
CA LEU A 339 -18.36 0.37 -1.65
C LEU A 339 -17.73 0.68 -3.02
N LEU A 340 -18.50 0.64 -4.10
CA LEU A 340 -18.02 0.91 -5.46
C LEU A 340 -18.15 2.37 -5.85
N PHE A 341 -19.19 3.04 -5.34
CA PHE A 341 -19.46 4.45 -5.56
C PHE A 341 -20.37 4.97 -4.46
N GLN A 342 -20.16 6.23 -4.09
CA GLN A 342 -21.05 6.99 -3.21
C GLN A 342 -20.99 8.48 -3.61
N GLY A 343 -22.15 9.10 -3.82
CA GLY A 343 -22.20 10.53 -4.09
C GLY A 343 -23.43 11.00 -4.86
N MET A 344 -23.46 12.30 -5.13
CA MET A 344 -24.46 12.93 -5.99
C MET A 344 -24.16 12.62 -7.46
N MET A 345 -25.17 12.16 -8.19
CA MET A 345 -25.10 11.92 -9.63
C MET A 345 -26.28 12.60 -10.33
N LYS A 346 -26.04 13.18 -11.51
CA LYS A 346 -27.08 13.80 -12.34
C LYS A 346 -27.99 12.74 -12.97
N GLN A 347 -29.04 13.17 -13.67
CA GLN A 347 -29.80 12.28 -14.54
C GLN A 347 -28.87 11.65 -15.60
N GLY A 348 -28.95 10.33 -15.80
CA GLY A 348 -28.09 9.67 -16.78
C GLY A 348 -28.04 8.14 -16.67
N ILE A 349 -27.19 7.56 -17.51
CA ILE A 349 -26.85 6.12 -17.48
C ILE A 349 -25.38 6.00 -17.09
N TYR A 350 -25.13 5.23 -16.04
CA TYR A 350 -23.81 5.10 -15.42
C TYR A 350 -23.30 3.69 -15.53
N LYS A 351 -21.99 3.56 -15.69
CA LYS A 351 -21.26 2.29 -15.73
C LYS A 351 -20.14 2.36 -14.72
N VAL A 352 -20.17 1.44 -13.75
CA VAL A 352 -19.17 1.33 -12.69
C VAL A 352 -18.50 -0.03 -12.81
N ALA A 353 -17.18 -0.06 -12.89
CA ALA A 353 -16.42 -1.29 -12.95
C ALA A 353 -16.21 -1.86 -11.54
N TRP A 354 -16.22 -3.18 -11.42
CA TRP A 354 -15.78 -3.89 -10.23
C TRP A 354 -14.76 -4.97 -10.60
N ASP A 355 -13.66 -4.98 -9.84
CA ASP A 355 -12.66 -6.03 -9.88
C ASP A 355 -12.81 -6.96 -8.67
N GLY A 356 -13.26 -8.19 -8.96
CA GLY A 356 -13.43 -9.25 -7.97
C GLY A 356 -12.15 -10.00 -7.62
N SER A 357 -10.97 -9.59 -8.11
CA SER A 357 -9.71 -10.35 -8.00
C SER A 357 -9.33 -10.69 -6.55
N ALA A 358 -9.53 -9.74 -5.63
CA ALA A 358 -9.27 -9.89 -4.20
C ALA A 358 -10.34 -10.71 -3.45
N TYR A 359 -11.43 -11.13 -4.10
CA TYR A 359 -12.55 -11.79 -3.45
C TYR A 359 -12.65 -13.29 -3.83
N PRO A 360 -13.19 -14.15 -2.94
CA PRO A 360 -13.42 -15.56 -3.25
C PRO A 360 -14.42 -15.75 -4.41
N ALA A 361 -14.26 -16.82 -5.21
CA ALA A 361 -15.28 -17.17 -6.19
C ALA A 361 -16.62 -17.45 -5.49
N GLY A 362 -17.73 -17.00 -6.06
CA GLY A 362 -19.04 -17.15 -5.41
C GLY A 362 -20.09 -16.15 -5.87
N ILE A 363 -21.21 -16.14 -5.15
CA ILE A 363 -22.33 -15.25 -5.40
C ILE A 363 -22.10 -13.92 -4.68
N TYR A 364 -22.28 -12.83 -5.41
CA TYR A 364 -22.26 -11.47 -4.91
C TYR A 364 -23.54 -10.75 -5.27
N PHE A 365 -23.90 -9.77 -4.45
CA PHE A 365 -25.06 -8.90 -4.66
C PHE A 365 -24.58 -7.46 -4.81
N PHE A 366 -24.96 -6.83 -5.92
CA PHE A 366 -24.80 -5.41 -6.17
C PHE A 366 -26.07 -4.71 -5.72
N GLU A 367 -25.97 -3.84 -4.72
CA GLU A 367 -27.06 -3.03 -4.22
C GLU A 367 -26.84 -1.58 -4.66
N LEU A 368 -27.80 -1.03 -5.41
CA LEU A 368 -27.92 0.40 -5.69
C LEU A 368 -28.99 0.98 -4.79
N ARG A 369 -28.61 1.94 -3.96
CA ARG A 369 -29.47 2.59 -2.97
C ARG A 369 -29.52 4.08 -3.23
N SER A 370 -30.72 4.64 -3.18
CA SER A 370 -30.96 6.08 -3.08
C SER A 370 -31.83 6.39 -1.85
N ALA A 371 -32.19 7.66 -1.67
CA ALA A 371 -33.05 8.07 -0.56
C ALA A 371 -34.44 7.40 -0.58
N LEU A 372 -34.94 7.01 -1.77
CA LEU A 372 -36.30 6.49 -1.94
C LEU A 372 -36.34 5.02 -2.34
N GLN A 373 -35.27 4.48 -2.91
CA GLN A 373 -35.30 3.16 -3.55
C GLN A 373 -34.04 2.35 -3.27
N VAL A 374 -34.21 1.02 -3.26
CA VAL A 374 -33.12 0.05 -3.15
C VAL A 374 -33.33 -1.00 -4.23
N LEU A 375 -32.34 -1.21 -5.09
CA LEU A 375 -32.35 -2.22 -6.14
C LEU A 375 -31.17 -3.15 -5.95
N VAL A 376 -31.39 -4.45 -6.13
CA VAL A 376 -30.36 -5.47 -5.98
C VAL A 376 -30.25 -6.33 -7.24
N ARG A 377 -29.01 -6.66 -7.64
CA ARG A 377 -28.70 -7.63 -8.69
C ARG A 377 -27.68 -8.64 -8.21
N LYS A 378 -27.85 -9.89 -8.63
CA LYS A 378 -26.97 -11.01 -8.29
C LYS A 378 -25.95 -11.22 -9.39
N GLY A 379 -24.66 -11.29 -9.04
CA GLY A 379 -23.57 -11.70 -9.91
C GLY A 379 -22.92 -13.00 -9.45
N LEU A 380 -22.25 -13.70 -10.37
CA LEU A 380 -21.45 -14.89 -10.09
C LEU A 380 -19.99 -14.65 -10.51
N LEU A 381 -19.11 -14.53 -9.52
CA LEU A 381 -17.66 -14.49 -9.72
C LEU A 381 -17.15 -15.91 -9.93
N VAL A 382 -16.47 -16.13 -11.04
CA VAL A 382 -15.73 -17.36 -11.33
C VAL A 382 -14.25 -17.02 -11.47
N LYS A 383 -13.36 -17.93 -11.02
CA LYS A 383 -11.91 -17.79 -11.12
C LYS A 383 -11.36 -18.63 -12.26
#